data_AF-A0A8S2S4X8-F1
#
_entry.id   AF-A0A8S2S4X8-F1
#
_cell.length_a   1.000
_cell.length_b   1.000
_cell.length_c   1.000
_cell.angle_alpha   90.00
_cell.angle_beta   90.00
_cell.angle_gamma   90.00
#
_symmetry.space_group_name_H-M   'P 1'
#
loop_
_entity.id
_entity.type
_entity.pdbx_description
1 polymer ?
#
loop_
_entity_poly.entity_id
_entity_poly.type
_entity_poly.pdbx_seq_one_letter_code
_entity_poly.pdbx_strand_id
1 'polypeptide(L)'
;MKPNLTDKNELINLCQKFYENNPKELSLVREFEQNYSSNQAVWWYTRDSFVYRLLNKALRVQNIDLLFLFRFFIRDIEVQLKQYRCSSLVRVY
;
A
#
# COMPACT_ATOMS: atom_id res chain seq x y z
N MET A 1 -17.40 -5.33 -3.99
CA MET A 1 -16.49 -4.76 -5.01
C MET A 1 -15.22 -5.61 -5.04
N LYS A 2 -14.86 -6.23 -6.17
CA LYS A 2 -13.64 -7.04 -6.30
C LYS A 2 -12.43 -6.10 -6.44
N PRO A 3 -11.22 -6.46 -5.97
CA PRO A 3 -10.03 -5.70 -6.34
C PRO A 3 -9.92 -5.71 -7.87
N ASN A 4 -9.91 -4.53 -8.50
CA ASN A 4 -9.68 -4.42 -9.93
C ASN A 4 -8.20 -4.72 -10.14
N LEU A 5 -7.88 -5.91 -10.67
CA LEU A 5 -6.52 -6.33 -11.00
C LEU A 5 -5.75 -5.25 -11.78
N THR A 6 -6.51 -4.47 -12.57
CA THR A 6 -6.09 -3.28 -13.31
C THR A 6 -5.36 -2.26 -12.42
N ASP A 7 -5.86 -1.95 -11.23
CA ASP A 7 -5.28 -0.89 -10.38
C ASP A 7 -3.93 -1.29 -9.79
N LYS A 8 -3.83 -2.57 -9.36
CA LYS A 8 -2.56 -3.11 -8.86
C LYS A 8 -1.52 -3.04 -9.96
N ASN A 9 -1.84 -3.46 -11.17
CA ASN A 9 -0.92 -3.45 -12.29
C ASN A 9 -0.51 -2.02 -12.69
N GLU A 10 -1.46 -1.08 -12.72
CA GLU A 10 -1.17 0.34 -12.97
C GLU A 10 -0.27 0.95 -11.90
N LEU A 11 -0.54 0.65 -10.61
CA LEU A 11 0.30 1.07 -9.50
C LEU A 11 1.73 0.52 -9.63
N ILE A 12 1.87 -0.78 -9.93
CA ILE A 12 3.18 -1.41 -10.14
C ILE A 12 3.93 -0.74 -11.29
N ASN A 13 3.28 -0.56 -12.43
CA ASN A 13 3.89 0.09 -13.60
C ASN A 13 4.35 1.52 -13.30
N LEU A 14 3.54 2.28 -12.57
CA LEU A 14 3.90 3.62 -12.11
C LEU A 14 5.13 3.57 -11.20
N CYS A 15 5.16 2.66 -10.23
CA CYS A 15 6.27 2.51 -9.31
C CYS A 15 7.56 2.07 -10.01
N GLN A 16 7.48 1.14 -10.97
CA GLN A 16 8.64 0.69 -11.75
C GLN A 16 9.28 1.84 -12.53
N LYS A 17 8.47 2.74 -13.13
CA LYS A 17 8.97 3.94 -13.80
C LYS A 17 9.53 4.95 -12.81
N PHE A 18 8.82 5.21 -11.72
CA PHE A 18 9.24 6.20 -10.70
C PHE A 18 10.57 5.82 -10.03
N TYR A 19 10.82 4.52 -9.85
CA TYR A 19 12.02 3.99 -9.22
C TYR A 19 13.02 3.38 -10.21
N GLU A 20 12.95 3.69 -11.50
CA GLU A 20 13.80 3.07 -12.54
C GLU A 20 15.31 3.14 -12.22
N ASN A 21 15.75 4.21 -11.55
CA ASN A 21 17.14 4.44 -11.15
C ASN A 21 17.45 4.01 -9.70
N ASN A 22 16.51 3.34 -9.02
CA ASN A 22 16.65 2.88 -7.65
C ASN A 22 16.45 1.35 -7.56
N PRO A 23 17.52 0.55 -7.70
CA PRO A 23 17.42 -0.91 -7.75
C PRO A 23 16.87 -1.52 -6.46
N LYS A 24 17.10 -0.86 -5.31
CA LYS A 24 16.55 -1.30 -4.02
C LYS A 24 15.03 -1.14 -3.97
N GLU A 25 14.48 -0.04 -4.47
CA GLU A 25 13.03 0.13 -4.52
C GLU A 25 12.40 -0.77 -5.58
N LEU A 26 13.06 -0.96 -6.73
CA LEU A 26 12.59 -1.88 -7.77
C LEU A 26 12.47 -3.32 -7.27
N SER A 27 13.41 -3.79 -6.43
CA SER A 27 13.29 -5.13 -5.85
C SER A 27 12.08 -5.24 -4.91
N LEU A 28 11.81 -4.22 -4.12
CA LEU A 28 10.61 -4.14 -3.27
C LEU A 28 9.32 -4.08 -4.08
N VAL A 29 9.31 -3.36 -5.21
CA VAL A 29 8.16 -3.31 -6.13
C VAL A 29 7.87 -4.68 -6.72
N ARG A 30 8.90 -5.41 -7.17
CA ARG A 30 8.75 -6.79 -7.67
C ARG A 30 8.31 -7.75 -6.57
N GLU A 31 8.85 -7.61 -5.37
CA GLU A 31 8.45 -8.41 -4.21
C GLU A 31 6.97 -8.17 -3.87
N PHE A 32 6.52 -6.92 -3.88
CA PHE A 32 5.12 -6.59 -3.68
C PHE A 32 4.24 -7.15 -4.81
N GLU A 33 4.66 -7.04 -6.06
CA GLU A 33 3.93 -7.58 -7.21
C GLU A 33 3.66 -9.09 -7.05
N GLN A 34 4.69 -9.85 -6.70
CA GLN A 34 4.66 -11.31 -6.60
C GLN A 34 4.03 -11.84 -5.30
N ASN A 35 4.34 -11.21 -4.17
CA ASN A 35 4.04 -11.77 -2.85
C ASN A 35 2.87 -11.06 -2.15
N TYR A 36 2.38 -9.93 -2.66
CA TYR A 36 1.30 -9.21 -1.99
C TYR A 36 0.00 -10.02 -1.95
N SER A 37 -0.50 -10.23 -0.73
CA SER A 37 -1.83 -10.73 -0.42
C SER A 37 -2.56 -9.80 0.55
N SER A 38 -3.89 -9.77 0.47
CA SER A 38 -4.73 -8.85 1.27
C SER A 38 -4.65 -9.07 2.77
N ASN A 39 -4.13 -10.20 3.26
CA ASN A 39 -3.84 -10.48 4.68
C ASN A 39 -2.48 -9.96 5.16
N GLN A 40 -1.66 -9.34 4.28
CA GLN A 40 -0.37 -8.74 4.61
C GLN A 40 -0.32 -7.22 4.40
N ALA A 41 -1.45 -6.58 4.05
CA ALA A 41 -1.55 -5.13 3.85
C ALA A 41 -1.00 -4.28 5.01
N VAL A 42 -1.33 -4.57 6.28
CA VAL A 42 -0.77 -3.81 7.42
C VAL A 42 0.74 -3.98 7.52
N TRP A 43 1.25 -5.20 7.31
CA TRP A 43 2.69 -5.45 7.31
C TRP A 43 3.41 -4.63 6.24
N TRP A 44 2.91 -4.64 5.00
CA TRP A 44 3.44 -3.81 3.90
C TRP A 44 3.36 -2.32 4.19
N TYR A 45 2.30 -1.87 4.87
CA TYR A 45 2.13 -0.48 5.27
C TYR A 45 3.12 -0.05 6.35
N THR A 46 3.48 -0.94 7.28
CA THR A 46 4.44 -0.66 8.36
C THR A 46 5.90 -0.90 7.97
N ARG A 47 6.16 -1.67 6.91
CA ARG A 47 7.50 -1.94 6.39
C ARG A 47 8.06 -0.70 5.70
N ASP A 48 9.35 -0.44 5.93
CA ASP A 48 10.09 0.55 5.15
C ASP A 48 10.16 0.14 3.67
N SER A 49 9.21 0.66 2.88
CA SER A 49 9.00 0.30 1.49
C SER A 49 8.38 1.44 0.71
N PHE A 50 8.38 1.32 -0.63
CA PHE A 50 7.71 2.27 -1.51
C PHE A 50 6.23 2.46 -1.15
N VAL A 51 5.56 1.41 -0.67
CA VAL A 51 4.14 1.42 -0.32
C VAL A 51 3.89 2.42 0.81
N TYR A 52 4.62 2.29 1.92
CA TYR A 52 4.55 3.22 3.05
C TYR A 52 4.81 4.67 2.61
N ARG A 53 5.89 4.89 1.85
CA ARG A 53 6.30 6.24 1.43
C ARG A 53 5.30 6.89 0.47
N LEU A 54 4.90 6.17 -0.59
CA LEU A 54 4.03 6.72 -1.62
C LEU A 54 2.62 6.92 -1.11
N LEU A 55 2.06 5.98 -0.34
CA LEU A 55 0.72 6.14 0.20
C LEU A 55 0.65 7.32 1.17
N ASN A 56 1.59 7.43 2.12
CA ASN A 56 1.61 8.57 3.05
C ASN A 56 1.84 9.91 2.35
N LYS A 57 2.69 9.94 1.31
CA LYS A 57 2.87 11.13 0.49
C LYS A 57 1.56 11.49 -0.24
N ALA A 58 0.89 10.53 -0.87
CA ALA A 58 -0.37 10.72 -1.58
C ALA A 58 -1.46 11.29 -0.67
N LEU A 59 -1.58 10.75 0.54
CA LEU A 59 -2.51 11.24 1.56
C LEU A 59 -2.19 12.69 1.97
N ARG A 60 -0.90 13.00 2.23
CA ARG A 60 -0.46 14.33 2.67
C ARG A 60 -0.72 15.42 1.63
N VAL A 61 -0.51 15.11 0.36
CA VAL A 61 -0.67 16.08 -0.75
C VAL A 61 -2.02 15.95 -1.45
N GLN A 62 -2.92 15.08 -0.95
CA GLN A 62 -4.23 14.81 -1.54
C GLN A 62 -4.16 14.43 -3.03
N ASN A 63 -3.18 13.61 -3.42
CA ASN A 63 -3.07 13.12 -4.79
C ASN A 63 -4.17 12.06 -5.06
N ILE A 64 -5.32 12.52 -5.55
CA ILE A 64 -6.51 11.69 -5.73
C ILE A 64 -6.26 10.56 -6.73
N ASP A 65 -5.52 10.80 -7.81
CA ASP A 65 -5.22 9.77 -8.81
C ASP A 65 -4.40 8.62 -8.20
N LEU A 66 -3.37 8.95 -7.43
CA LEU A 66 -2.55 7.95 -6.75
C LEU A 66 -3.33 7.24 -5.64
N LEU A 67 -4.18 7.95 -4.89
CA LEU A 67 -5.08 7.34 -3.90
C LEU A 67 -6.10 6.41 -4.56
N PHE A 68 -6.55 6.72 -5.77
CA PHE A 68 -7.44 5.85 -6.53
C PHE A 68 -6.72 4.56 -6.93
N LEU A 69 -5.45 4.60 -7.33
CA LEU A 69 -4.64 3.39 -7.54
C LEU A 69 -4.43 2.60 -6.25
N PHE A 70 -4.23 3.27 -5.12
CA PHE A 70 -4.10 2.63 -3.81
C PHE A 70 -5.43 2.15 -3.20
N ARG A 71 -6.59 2.37 -3.83
CA ARG A 71 -7.90 2.10 -3.20
C ARG A 71 -8.08 0.64 -2.77
N PHE A 72 -7.52 -0.31 -3.53
CA PHE A 72 -7.55 -1.73 -3.15
C PHE A 72 -6.75 -1.96 -1.86
N PHE A 73 -5.56 -1.37 -1.76
CA PHE A 73 -4.65 -1.52 -0.63
C PHE A 73 -5.17 -0.82 0.63
N ILE A 74 -5.75 0.38 0.48
CA ILE A 74 -6.40 1.11 1.58
C ILE A 74 -7.55 0.29 2.16
N ARG A 75 -8.34 -0.35 1.29
CA ARG A 75 -9.43 -1.23 1.72
C ARG A 75 -8.92 -2.48 2.44
N ASP A 76 -7.82 -3.07 1.97
CA ASP A 76 -7.22 -4.22 2.64
C ASP A 76 -6.65 -3.85 4.03
N ILE A 77 -6.05 -2.65 4.17
CA ILE A 77 -5.67 -2.09 5.48
C ILE A 77 -6.90 -1.96 6.37
N GLU A 78 -7.98 -1.33 5.88
CA GLU A 78 -9.20 -1.12 6.65
C GLU A 78 -9.77 -2.45 7.18
N VAL A 79 -9.81 -3.48 6.33
CA VAL A 79 -10.28 -4.81 6.70
C VAL A 79 -9.42 -5.42 7.80
N GLN A 80 -8.09 -5.36 7.67
CA GLN A 80 -7.18 -5.89 8.70
C GLN A 80 -7.26 -5.10 10.02
N LEU A 81 -7.32 -3.77 9.97
CA LEU A 81 -7.45 -2.95 11.18
C LEU A 81 -8.75 -3.24 11.92
N LYS A 82 -9.83 -3.56 11.21
CA LYS A 82 -11.08 -4.03 11.83
C LYS A 82 -10.93 -5.39 12.51
N GLN A 83 -10.12 -6.28 11.95
CA GLN A 83 -9.80 -7.58 12.57
C GLN A 83 -8.95 -7.42 13.83
N TYR A 84 -8.00 -6.48 13.83
CA TYR A 84 -7.11 -6.19 14.96
C TYR A 84 -7.62 -5.07 15.87
N ARG A 85 -8.93 -4.80 15.86
CA ARG A 85 -9.52 -3.72 16.63
C ARG A 85 -9.28 -3.97 18.13
N CYS A 86 -8.79 -2.96 18.84
CA CYS A 86 -8.71 -3.01 20.29
C CYS A 86 -10.10 -3.22 20.90
N SER A 87 -10.21 -4.23 21.76
CA SER A 87 -11.43 -4.55 22.50
C SER A 87 -11.64 -3.67 23.74
N SER A 88 -10.62 -2.92 24.14
CA SER A 88 -10.63 -2.03 25.29
C SER A 88 -10.02 -0.67 24.96
N LEU A 89 -10.25 0.31 25.83
CA LEU A 89 -9.63 1.63 25.74
C LEU A 89 -8.11 1.50 25.92
N VAL A 90 -7.35 1.98 24.94
CA VAL A 90 -5.89 2.06 25.00
C VAL A 90 -5.47 3.53 24.91
N ARG A 91 -4.65 3.98 25.86
CA ARG A 91 -4.01 5.30 25.79
C ARG A 91 -2.71 5.16 25.00
N VAL A 92 -2.60 5.92 23.91
CA VAL A 92 -1.39 6.06 23.09
C VAL A 92 -0.78 7.46 23.32
N TYR A 93 0.54 7.59 23.15
CA TYR A 93 1.33 8.78 23.47
C TYR A 93 1.78 9.52 22.22
#